data_AF-A0A953KJE7-F1
#
_entry.id   AF-A0A953KJE7-F1
#
_cell.length_a   1.000
_cell.length_b   1.000
_cell.length_c   1.000
_cell.angle_alpha   90.00
_cell.angle_beta   90.00
_cell.angle_gamma   90.00
#
_symmetry.space_group_name_H-M   'P 1'
#
loop_
_entity.id
_entity.type
_entity.pdbx_description
1 polymer ?
#
loop_
_entity_poly.entity_id
_entity_poly.type
_entity_poly.pdbx_seq_one_letter_code
_entity_poly.pdbx_strand_id
1 'polypeptide(L)'
;MMIFYVIALLLMAFNSYNIFTFTPMGGDRAVGQAWLLFILGMMVSLAVIVLFIAMSFKGCFNWIYPQAGSRLLIIIFACITLLLTIFFTGIFSTEWYAESGYPEVLKIFSRTGVHLWLSIAVMIPFYFLIKAPDNPAIWVKGMLRIDFGICMLFSVLLAVGWLRDQHLISIGRAQENKAIEDKYHLKNLEEIRNYQRDKNIQGLLSFSFVLRPKDIHDSAMLKIKERPEWENEILAVLEDRQNYIDAYYYLSGNPLDHPEKFTDAFRQSIISLTVDVTEFLKETNNYQTWSLDHLNIGLMLESIEFHFKTHKQEFRPFIIGLRDAIITNTPTDYKKVKFSALNLIDQWLRKNI
;
A
#
# COMPACT_ATOMS: atom_id res chain seq x y z
N MET A 1 -42.22 15.00 -4.21
CA MET A 1 -41.80 15.12 -2.80
C MET A 1 -42.45 14.06 -1.91
N MET A 2 -43.79 14.00 -1.82
CA MET A 2 -44.48 12.93 -1.06
C MET A 2 -44.19 11.53 -1.60
N ILE A 3 -44.13 11.35 -2.93
CA ILE A 3 -43.74 10.08 -3.56
C ILE A 3 -42.32 9.67 -3.14
N PHE A 4 -41.35 10.58 -3.20
CA PHE A 4 -39.97 10.32 -2.77
C PHE A 4 -39.86 9.99 -1.27
N TYR A 5 -40.67 10.66 -0.44
CA TYR A 5 -40.77 10.36 0.99
C TYR A 5 -41.26 8.92 1.22
N VAL A 6 -42.35 8.52 0.55
CA VAL A 6 -42.90 7.15 0.65
C VAL A 6 -41.89 6.12 0.15
N ILE A 7 -41.21 6.38 -0.97
CA ILE A 7 -40.17 5.48 -1.51
C ILE A 7 -39.02 5.34 -0.51
N ALA A 8 -38.49 6.43 0.05
CA ALA A 8 -37.42 6.39 1.04
C ALA A 8 -37.83 5.61 2.29
N LEU A 9 -39.05 5.86 2.79
CA LEU A 9 -39.59 5.16 3.96
C LEU A 9 -39.75 3.65 3.72
N LEU A 10 -40.27 3.25 2.56
CA LEU A 10 -40.42 1.84 2.20
C LEU A 10 -39.08 1.13 2.04
N LEU A 11 -38.10 1.79 1.39
CA LEU A 11 -36.75 1.24 1.26
C LEU A 11 -36.05 1.12 2.63
N MET A 12 -36.23 2.09 3.52
CA MET A 12 -35.71 2.02 4.89
C MET A 12 -36.36 0.88 5.68
N ALA A 13 -37.68 0.73 5.62
CA ALA A 13 -38.39 -0.36 6.28
C ALA A 13 -37.95 -1.74 5.74
N PHE A 14 -37.78 -1.86 4.42
CA PHE A 14 -37.32 -3.09 3.79
C PHE A 14 -35.87 -3.42 4.15
N ASN A 15 -34.96 -2.44 4.13
CA ASN A 15 -33.57 -2.64 4.55
C ASN A 15 -33.49 -3.04 6.04
N SER A 16 -34.26 -2.36 6.90
CA SER A 16 -34.38 -2.66 8.33
C SER A 16 -34.86 -4.09 8.58
N TYR A 17 -35.89 -4.54 7.86
CA TYR A 17 -36.38 -5.91 7.93
C TYR A 17 -35.29 -6.93 7.56
N ASN A 18 -34.56 -6.70 6.46
CA ASN A 18 -33.49 -7.60 6.02
C ASN A 18 -32.33 -7.69 7.03
N ILE A 19 -31.98 -6.60 7.70
CA ILE A 19 -30.98 -6.59 8.78
C ILE A 19 -31.47 -7.39 9.98
N PHE A 20 -32.74 -7.24 10.38
CA PHE A 20 -33.30 -8.00 11.51
C PHE A 20 -33.43 -9.50 11.24
N THR A 21 -33.76 -9.88 10.00
CA THR A 21 -33.85 -11.29 9.60
C THR A 21 -32.48 -11.88 9.26
N PHE A 22 -31.39 -11.14 9.50
CA PHE A 22 -30.04 -11.64 9.29
C PHE A 22 -29.80 -12.84 10.18
N THR A 23 -29.63 -14.00 9.53
CA THR A 23 -29.17 -15.22 10.18
C THR A 23 -27.74 -15.46 9.69
N PRO A 24 -26.76 -15.68 10.57
CA PRO A 24 -25.39 -15.92 10.12
C PRO A 24 -25.36 -17.21 9.30
N MET A 25 -25.23 -17.06 7.98
CA MET A 25 -25.01 -18.19 7.07
C MET A 25 -23.51 -18.30 6.77
N GLY A 26 -23.01 -19.52 6.54
CA GLY A 26 -21.63 -19.74 6.08
C GLY A 26 -21.53 -19.76 4.55
N GLY A 27 -20.32 -19.52 4.03
CA GLY A 27 -19.98 -19.66 2.62
C GLY A 27 -20.64 -18.63 1.69
N ASP A 28 -20.91 -19.02 0.43
CA ASP A 28 -21.40 -18.13 -0.63
C ASP A 28 -22.73 -17.41 -0.30
N ARG A 29 -23.57 -18.02 0.55
CA ARG A 29 -24.82 -17.40 1.00
C ARG A 29 -24.58 -16.17 1.86
N ALA A 30 -23.54 -16.19 2.69
CA ALA A 30 -23.13 -15.04 3.51
C ALA A 30 -22.72 -13.86 2.61
N VAL A 31 -21.95 -14.15 1.57
CA VAL A 31 -21.45 -13.17 0.61
C VAL A 31 -22.62 -12.56 -0.18
N GLY A 32 -23.53 -13.39 -0.70
CA GLY A 32 -24.71 -12.91 -1.43
C GLY A 32 -25.62 -12.02 -0.57
N GLN A 33 -25.78 -12.36 0.71
CA GLN A 33 -26.58 -11.57 1.65
C GLN A 33 -25.89 -10.25 2.05
N ALA A 34 -24.56 -10.25 2.22
CA ALA A 34 -23.78 -9.02 2.45
C ALA A 34 -23.90 -8.06 1.26
N TRP A 35 -23.80 -8.56 0.03
CA TRP A 35 -24.03 -7.77 -1.19
C TRP A 35 -25.45 -7.21 -1.27
N LEU A 36 -26.46 -8.01 -0.91
CA LEU A 36 -27.84 -7.54 -0.86
C LEU A 36 -28.00 -6.36 0.12
N LEU A 37 -27.47 -6.48 1.34
CA LEU A 37 -27.51 -5.41 2.34
C LEU A 37 -26.78 -4.15 1.86
N PHE A 38 -25.63 -4.31 1.21
CA PHE A 38 -24.86 -3.21 0.63
C PHE A 38 -25.65 -2.47 -0.46
N ILE A 39 -26.22 -3.21 -1.42
CA ILE A 39 -27.02 -2.62 -2.52
C ILE A 39 -28.25 -1.91 -1.95
N LEU A 40 -28.96 -2.52 -1.00
CA LEU A 40 -30.12 -1.90 -0.36
C LEU A 40 -29.72 -0.63 0.41
N GLY A 41 -28.58 -0.65 1.11
CA GLY A 41 -28.03 0.53 1.79
C GLY A 41 -27.72 1.67 0.81
N MET A 42 -27.15 1.36 -0.36
CA MET A 42 -26.94 2.35 -1.43
C MET A 42 -28.26 2.92 -1.97
N MET A 43 -29.27 2.07 -2.20
CA MET A 43 -30.59 2.52 -2.66
C MET A 43 -31.27 3.45 -1.65
N VAL A 44 -31.23 3.11 -0.36
CA VAL A 44 -31.73 3.97 0.72
C VAL A 44 -30.99 5.31 0.73
N SER A 45 -29.66 5.27 0.66
CA SER A 45 -28.83 6.48 0.65
C SER A 45 -29.18 7.41 -0.50
N LEU A 46 -29.32 6.86 -1.72
CA LEU A 46 -29.72 7.61 -2.89
C LEU A 46 -31.12 8.22 -2.74
N ALA A 47 -32.08 7.45 -2.23
CA ALA A 47 -33.45 7.93 -1.99
C ALA A 47 -33.50 9.08 -0.97
N VAL A 48 -32.73 8.98 0.11
CA VAL A 48 -32.58 10.05 1.12
C VAL A 48 -31.95 11.29 0.51
N ILE A 49 -30.86 11.16 -0.25
CA ILE A 49 -30.20 12.29 -0.92
C ILE A 49 -31.18 13.01 -1.86
N VAL A 50 -31.91 12.27 -2.70
CA VAL A 50 -32.92 12.84 -3.60
C VAL A 50 -34.03 13.56 -2.83
N LEU A 51 -34.48 12.98 -1.70
CA LEU A 51 -35.48 13.59 -0.84
C LEU A 51 -34.96 14.91 -0.22
N PHE A 52 -33.74 14.93 0.30
CA PHE A 52 -33.08 16.11 0.85
C PHE A 52 -32.94 17.23 -0.19
N ILE A 53 -32.52 16.88 -1.41
CA ILE A 53 -32.41 17.83 -2.53
C ILE A 53 -33.79 18.40 -2.87
N ALA A 54 -34.80 17.56 -3.02
CA ALA A 54 -36.16 17.99 -3.33
C ALA A 54 -36.76 18.92 -2.25
N MET A 55 -36.54 18.60 -0.97
CA MET A 55 -36.97 19.43 0.16
C MET A 55 -36.22 20.77 0.20
N SER A 56 -34.93 20.76 -0.10
CA SER A 56 -34.10 21.97 -0.18
C SER A 56 -34.59 22.93 -1.26
N PHE A 57 -34.91 22.43 -2.46
CA PHE A 57 -35.48 23.24 -3.54
C PHE A 57 -36.85 23.83 -3.21
N LYS A 58 -37.61 23.19 -2.31
CA LYS A 58 -38.91 23.67 -1.83
C LYS A 58 -38.82 24.60 -0.62
N GLY A 59 -37.62 24.99 -0.19
CA GLY A 59 -37.45 25.93 0.92
C GLY A 59 -37.75 25.35 2.31
N CYS A 60 -37.91 24.02 2.42
CA CYS A 60 -38.25 23.33 3.68
C CYS A 60 -37.23 23.61 4.81
N PHE A 61 -36.00 23.98 4.43
CA PHE A 61 -34.89 24.24 5.34
C PHE A 61 -34.53 25.72 5.48
N ASN A 62 -35.33 26.66 4.95
CA ASN A 62 -35.02 28.09 4.97
C ASN A 62 -34.83 28.66 6.39
N TRP A 63 -35.42 28.01 7.39
CA TRP A 63 -35.31 28.36 8.80
C TRP A 63 -33.97 27.96 9.47
N ILE A 64 -33.14 27.13 8.82
CA ILE A 64 -31.86 26.66 9.39
C ILE A 64 -30.83 27.79 9.42
N TYR A 65 -30.63 28.47 8.30
CA TYR A 65 -29.66 29.56 8.18
C TYR A 65 -30.10 30.58 7.12
N PRO A 66 -29.90 31.90 7.35
CA PRO A 66 -30.35 32.94 6.41
C PRO A 66 -29.66 32.87 5.04
N GLN A 67 -28.34 32.65 5.03
CA GLN A 67 -27.54 32.61 3.81
C GLN A 67 -27.69 31.28 3.07
N ALA A 68 -28.07 31.33 1.79
CA ALA A 68 -28.35 30.12 0.98
C ALA A 68 -27.15 29.17 0.85
N GLY A 69 -25.93 29.70 0.66
CA GLY A 69 -24.71 28.89 0.53
C GLY A 69 -24.38 28.12 1.81
N SER A 70 -24.30 28.81 2.95
CA SER A 70 -24.03 28.18 4.25
C SER A 70 -25.14 27.20 4.66
N ARG A 71 -26.40 27.52 4.34
CA ARG A 71 -27.53 26.60 4.53
C ARG A 71 -27.33 25.30 3.75
N LEU A 72 -26.95 25.39 2.47
CA LEU A 72 -26.69 24.21 1.64
C LEU A 72 -25.57 23.35 2.23
N LEU A 73 -24.47 23.95 2.68
CA LEU A 73 -23.36 23.22 3.32
C LEU A 73 -23.80 22.49 4.59
N ILE A 74 -24.58 23.15 5.45
CA ILE A 74 -25.11 22.54 6.68
C ILE A 74 -26.01 21.34 6.35
N ILE A 75 -26.87 21.47 5.34
CA ILE A 75 -27.78 20.39 4.92
C ILE A 75 -26.99 19.22 4.33
N ILE A 76 -25.99 19.48 3.49
CA ILE A 76 -25.12 18.43 2.94
C ILE A 76 -24.38 17.72 4.06
N PHE A 77 -23.82 18.46 5.01
CA PHE A 77 -23.12 17.89 6.17
C PHE A 77 -24.05 17.04 7.05
N ALA A 78 -25.28 17.52 7.31
CA ALA A 78 -26.31 16.79 8.03
C ALA A 78 -26.73 15.50 7.31
N CYS A 79 -26.83 15.53 5.97
CA CYS A 79 -27.12 14.36 5.15
C CYS A 79 -25.97 13.33 5.22
N ILE A 80 -24.72 13.77 5.06
CA ILE A 80 -23.54 12.89 5.13
C ILE A 80 -23.44 12.24 6.52
N THR A 81 -23.57 13.02 7.60
CA THR A 81 -23.49 12.48 8.97
C THR A 81 -24.61 11.48 9.27
N LEU A 82 -25.83 11.71 8.77
CA LEU A 82 -26.93 10.74 8.86
C LEU A 82 -26.59 9.43 8.14
N LEU A 83 -26.12 9.51 6.89
CA LEU A 83 -25.77 8.33 6.10
C LEU A 83 -24.62 7.54 6.72
N LEU A 84 -23.56 8.23 7.17
CA LEU A 84 -22.45 7.60 7.88
C LEU A 84 -22.92 6.93 9.17
N THR A 85 -23.78 7.59 9.94
CA THR A 85 -24.32 7.04 11.19
C THR A 85 -25.10 5.76 10.93
N ILE A 86 -26.05 5.77 9.97
CA ILE A 86 -26.84 4.58 9.62
C ILE A 86 -25.93 3.45 9.13
N PHE A 87 -25.00 3.75 8.22
CA PHE A 87 -24.08 2.76 7.64
C PHE A 87 -23.19 2.10 8.69
N PHE A 88 -22.46 2.90 9.49
CA PHE A 88 -21.52 2.38 10.48
C PHE A 88 -22.21 1.76 11.68
N THR A 89 -23.38 2.24 12.12
CA THR A 89 -24.16 1.54 13.16
C THR A 89 -24.69 0.19 12.67
N GLY A 90 -25.03 0.07 11.38
CA GLY A 90 -25.35 -1.21 10.74
C GLY A 90 -24.17 -2.18 10.78
N ILE A 91 -23.00 -1.74 10.28
CA ILE A 91 -21.77 -2.57 10.30
C ILE A 91 -21.39 -2.97 11.73
N PHE A 92 -21.34 -2.01 12.65
CA PHE A 92 -20.96 -2.29 14.04
C PHE A 92 -21.99 -3.11 14.82
N SER A 93 -23.19 -3.30 14.27
CA SER A 93 -24.17 -4.23 14.86
C SER A 93 -23.87 -5.68 14.49
N THR A 94 -23.22 -5.91 13.34
CA THR A 94 -22.85 -7.26 12.86
C THR A 94 -21.39 -7.62 13.14
N GLU A 95 -20.49 -6.64 13.08
CA GLU A 95 -19.05 -6.83 13.20
C GLU A 95 -18.47 -5.88 14.26
N TRP A 96 -18.11 -6.42 15.42
CA TRP A 96 -17.40 -5.66 16.45
C TRP A 96 -16.15 -6.41 16.90
N TYR A 97 -14.98 -5.83 16.62
CA TYR A 97 -13.71 -6.40 17.05
C TYR A 97 -13.40 -5.98 18.49
N ALA A 98 -13.11 -6.96 19.35
CA ALA A 98 -12.79 -6.73 20.76
C ALA A 98 -11.54 -5.86 20.95
N GLU A 99 -10.60 -5.92 20.00
CA GLU A 99 -9.33 -5.18 20.02
C GLU A 99 -9.39 -3.82 19.31
N SER A 100 -10.57 -3.36 18.92
CA SER A 100 -10.67 -2.11 18.16
C SER A 100 -10.44 -0.85 19.02
N GLY A 101 -9.83 0.18 18.42
CA GLY A 101 -9.62 1.48 19.07
C GLY A 101 -10.90 2.30 19.34
N TYR A 102 -12.08 1.81 18.93
CA TYR A 102 -13.35 2.54 19.01
C TYR A 102 -13.87 2.66 20.46
N PRO A 103 -14.44 3.83 20.84
CA PRO A 103 -15.09 4.00 22.14
C PRO A 103 -16.24 3.00 22.37
N GLU A 104 -16.35 2.45 23.58
CA GLU A 104 -17.42 1.49 23.93
C GLU A 104 -18.83 2.05 23.75
N VAL A 105 -19.00 3.37 23.85
CA VAL A 105 -20.29 4.02 23.59
C VAL A 105 -20.78 3.71 22.18
N LEU A 106 -19.91 3.67 21.16
CA LEU A 106 -20.31 3.31 19.79
C LEU A 106 -20.87 1.89 19.70
N LYS A 107 -20.34 0.96 20.51
CA LYS A 107 -20.82 -0.42 20.60
C LYS A 107 -22.22 -0.49 21.20
N ILE A 108 -22.49 0.32 22.22
CA ILE A 108 -23.82 0.39 22.83
C ILE A 108 -24.80 0.96 21.80
N PHE A 109 -24.44 2.07 21.14
CA PHE A 109 -25.25 2.67 20.08
C PHE A 109 -25.52 1.67 18.94
N SER A 110 -24.52 0.97 18.42
CA SER A 110 -24.72 0.01 17.33
C SER A 110 -25.65 -1.15 17.73
N ARG A 111 -25.50 -1.68 18.96
CA ARG A 111 -26.31 -2.79 19.47
C ARG A 111 -27.76 -2.44 19.79
N THR A 112 -28.05 -1.18 20.12
CA THR A 112 -29.43 -0.72 20.37
C THR A 112 -30.25 -0.58 19.09
N GLY A 113 -29.69 -0.88 17.92
CA GLY A 113 -30.41 -0.80 16.65
C GLY A 113 -30.63 0.64 16.18
N VAL A 114 -29.68 1.55 16.47
CA VAL A 114 -29.76 2.97 16.08
C VAL A 114 -30.04 3.15 14.59
N HIS A 115 -29.44 2.35 13.71
CA HIS A 115 -29.71 2.38 12.27
C HIS A 115 -31.21 2.26 11.92
N LEU A 116 -32.01 1.60 12.76
CA LEU A 116 -33.42 1.32 12.52
C LEU A 116 -34.29 2.47 13.02
N TRP A 117 -34.17 2.80 14.30
CA TRP A 117 -35.05 3.80 14.91
C TRP A 117 -34.68 5.22 14.51
N LEU A 118 -33.39 5.52 14.27
CA LEU A 118 -32.94 6.86 13.85
C LEU A 118 -33.43 7.20 12.44
N SER A 119 -33.40 6.23 11.53
CA SER A 119 -33.93 6.38 10.18
C SER A 119 -35.42 6.76 10.20
N ILE A 120 -36.21 6.07 11.05
CA ILE A 120 -37.63 6.37 11.24
C ILE A 120 -37.82 7.72 11.93
N ALA A 121 -37.04 8.00 12.99
CA ALA A 121 -37.10 9.24 13.76
C ALA A 121 -36.92 10.47 12.86
N VAL A 122 -35.98 10.44 11.92
CA VAL A 122 -35.72 11.53 10.96
C VAL A 122 -36.83 11.68 9.92
N MET A 123 -37.50 10.59 9.52
CA MET A 123 -38.61 10.66 8.55
C MET A 123 -39.84 11.38 9.13
N ILE A 124 -40.12 11.26 10.43
CA ILE A 124 -41.26 11.90 11.08
C ILE A 124 -41.27 13.43 10.86
N PRO A 125 -40.24 14.20 11.26
CA PRO A 125 -40.23 15.63 11.03
C PRO A 125 -40.18 15.98 9.53
N PHE A 126 -39.59 15.14 8.66
CA PHE A 126 -39.62 15.38 7.21
C PHE A 126 -41.03 15.37 6.64
N TYR A 127 -41.90 14.46 7.10
CA TYR A 127 -43.31 14.45 6.69
C TYR A 127 -43.99 15.80 6.97
N PHE A 128 -43.81 16.34 8.18
CA PHE A 128 -44.41 17.62 8.56
C PHE A 128 -43.75 18.81 7.85
N LEU A 129 -42.44 18.75 7.62
CA LEU A 129 -41.71 19.76 6.86
C LEU A 129 -42.18 19.83 5.40
N ILE A 130 -42.49 18.69 4.80
CA ILE A 130 -43.04 18.59 3.44
C ILE A 130 -44.45 19.18 3.36
N LYS A 131 -45.25 19.05 4.42
CA LYS A 131 -46.62 19.58 4.49
C LYS A 131 -46.69 21.08 4.77
N ALA A 132 -45.75 21.61 5.56
CA ALA A 132 -45.70 23.02 5.96
C ALA A 132 -44.28 23.59 5.82
N PRO A 133 -43.78 23.79 4.58
CA PRO A 133 -42.40 24.19 4.31
C PRO A 133 -42.07 25.62 4.80
N ASP A 134 -43.02 26.54 4.70
CA ASP A 134 -42.79 27.98 4.97
C ASP A 134 -42.85 28.33 6.46
N ASN A 135 -43.60 27.57 7.26
CA ASN A 135 -43.72 27.80 8.70
C ASN A 135 -43.74 26.48 9.49
N PRO A 136 -42.60 25.78 9.58
CA PRO A 136 -42.55 24.53 10.31
C PRO A 136 -42.65 24.78 11.81
N ALA A 137 -43.44 23.93 12.48
CA ALA A 137 -43.68 24.02 13.92
C ALA A 137 -42.37 23.89 14.72
N ILE A 138 -42.33 24.50 15.90
CA ILE A 138 -41.13 24.55 16.76
C ILE A 138 -40.65 23.14 17.12
N TRP A 139 -41.57 22.21 17.40
CA TRP A 139 -41.23 20.84 17.74
C TRP A 139 -40.59 20.08 16.58
N VAL A 140 -41.00 20.33 15.32
CA VAL A 140 -40.38 19.74 14.12
C VAL A 140 -38.92 20.18 13.99
N LYS A 141 -38.66 21.48 14.22
CA LYS A 141 -37.31 22.05 14.23
C LYS A 141 -36.47 21.44 15.37
N GLY A 142 -37.07 21.26 16.53
CA GLY A 142 -36.44 20.64 17.70
C GLY A 142 -36.02 19.19 17.44
N MET A 143 -36.92 18.37 16.89
CA MET A 143 -36.63 16.97 16.54
C MET A 143 -35.47 16.86 15.55
N LEU A 144 -35.50 17.64 14.45
CA LEU A 144 -34.41 17.62 13.48
C LEU A 144 -33.06 17.99 14.10
N ARG A 145 -33.02 18.97 14.99
CA ARG A 145 -31.78 19.35 15.70
C ARG A 145 -31.27 18.23 16.59
N ILE A 146 -32.16 17.52 17.28
CA ILE A 146 -31.80 16.37 18.13
C ILE A 146 -31.27 15.24 17.26
N ASP A 147 -31.99 14.84 16.21
CA ASP A 147 -31.60 13.73 15.34
C ASP A 147 -30.25 13.98 14.68
N PHE A 148 -30.04 15.17 14.10
CA PHE A 148 -28.75 15.53 13.52
C PHE A 148 -27.66 15.73 14.56
N GLY A 149 -27.99 16.17 15.78
CA GLY A 149 -27.05 16.23 16.89
C GLY A 149 -26.53 14.85 17.28
N ILE A 150 -27.40 13.85 17.31
CA ILE A 150 -27.03 12.44 17.54
C ILE A 150 -26.14 11.94 16.41
N CYS A 151 -26.51 12.19 15.14
CA CYS A 151 -25.70 11.79 13.98
C CYS A 151 -24.30 12.42 14.01
N MET A 152 -24.22 13.71 14.38
CA MET A 152 -22.96 14.43 14.48
C MET A 152 -22.08 13.88 15.61
N LEU A 153 -22.66 13.66 16.80
CA LEU A 153 -21.95 13.05 17.92
C LEU A 153 -21.39 11.67 17.55
N PHE A 154 -22.21 10.84 16.89
CA PHE A 154 -21.79 9.52 16.43
C PHE A 154 -20.63 9.60 15.43
N SER A 155 -20.73 10.51 14.45
CA SER A 155 -19.69 10.74 13.45
C SER A 155 -18.37 11.23 14.07
N VAL A 156 -18.42 12.08 15.10
CA VAL A 156 -17.24 12.52 15.84
C VAL A 156 -16.60 11.35 16.60
N LEU A 157 -17.41 10.54 17.29
CA LEU A 157 -16.91 9.36 17.99
C LEU A 157 -16.27 8.34 17.04
N LEU A 158 -16.85 8.15 15.84
CA LEU A 158 -16.25 7.34 14.78
C LEU A 158 -14.88 7.88 14.36
N ALA A 159 -14.78 9.17 14.08
CA ALA A 159 -13.53 9.79 13.65
C ALA A 159 -12.45 9.66 14.73
N VAL A 160 -12.79 9.88 16.00
CA VAL A 160 -11.88 9.71 17.14
C VAL A 160 -11.44 8.25 17.27
N GLY A 161 -12.37 7.30 17.17
CA GLY A 161 -12.06 5.87 17.23
C GLY A 161 -11.16 5.42 16.08
N TRP A 162 -11.44 5.87 14.86
CA TRP A 162 -10.63 5.59 13.68
C TRP A 162 -9.22 6.15 13.82
N LEU A 163 -9.05 7.41 14.26
CA LEU A 163 -7.73 8.00 14.49
C LEU A 163 -6.93 7.23 15.54
N ARG A 164 -7.57 6.81 16.63
CA ARG A 164 -6.93 6.00 17.68
C ARG A 164 -6.52 4.63 17.15
N ASP A 165 -7.37 3.97 16.37
CA ASP A 165 -7.10 2.67 15.77
C ASP A 165 -5.92 2.75 14.79
N GLN A 166 -5.89 3.76 13.90
CA GLN A 166 -4.76 4.01 13.00
C GLN A 166 -3.46 4.27 13.76
N HIS A 167 -3.54 4.96 14.91
CA HIS A 167 -2.37 5.20 15.75
C HIS A 167 -1.86 3.90 16.38
N LEU A 168 -2.74 3.05 16.92
CA LEU A 168 -2.37 1.74 17.49
C LEU A 168 -1.77 0.82 16.43
N ILE A 169 -2.38 0.75 15.25
CA ILE A 169 -1.88 -0.06 14.12
C ILE A 169 -0.51 0.43 13.67
N SER A 170 -0.29 1.76 13.59
CA SER A 170 1.00 2.29 13.16
C SER A 170 2.12 2.02 14.16
N ILE A 171 1.85 2.12 15.47
CA ILE A 171 2.81 1.73 16.51
C ILE A 171 3.08 0.22 16.46
N GLY A 172 2.03 -0.60 16.37
CA GLY A 172 2.16 -2.06 16.29
C GLY A 172 3.01 -2.50 15.09
N ARG A 173 2.74 -1.96 13.91
CA ARG A 173 3.54 -2.22 12.70
C ARG A 173 4.98 -1.73 12.83
N ALA A 174 5.21 -0.56 13.44
CA ALA A 174 6.56 -0.06 13.64
C ALA A 174 7.36 -0.97 14.59
N GLN A 175 6.74 -1.46 15.66
CA GLN A 175 7.36 -2.41 16.58
C GLN A 175 7.61 -3.77 15.94
N GLU A 176 6.64 -4.29 15.18
CA GLU A 176 6.77 -5.55 14.44
C GLU A 176 7.88 -5.47 13.39
N ASN A 177 7.89 -4.41 12.57
CA ASN A 177 8.94 -4.20 11.57
C ASN A 177 10.33 -4.10 12.23
N LYS A 178 10.43 -3.38 13.35
CA LYS A 178 11.68 -3.28 14.10
C LYS A 178 12.11 -4.64 14.65
N ALA A 179 11.20 -5.41 15.23
CA ALA A 179 11.51 -6.75 15.74
C ALA A 179 11.95 -7.71 14.62
N ILE A 180 11.33 -7.61 13.44
CA ILE A 180 11.72 -8.35 12.24
C ILE A 180 13.13 -7.93 11.79
N GLU A 181 13.40 -6.62 11.71
CA GLU A 181 14.71 -6.07 11.35
C GLU A 181 15.80 -6.53 12.32
N ASP A 182 15.56 -6.39 13.64
CA ASP A 182 16.48 -6.85 14.69
C ASP A 182 16.75 -8.36 14.58
N LYS A 183 15.72 -9.17 14.28
CA LYS A 183 15.87 -10.61 14.09
C LYS A 183 16.73 -10.95 12.86
N TYR A 184 16.48 -10.30 11.72
CA TYR A 184 17.29 -10.51 10.51
C TYR A 184 18.72 -10.02 10.71
N HIS A 185 18.89 -8.91 11.40
CA HIS A 185 20.18 -8.36 11.74
C HIS A 185 21.01 -9.34 12.59
N LEU A 186 20.44 -9.87 13.68
CA LEU A 186 21.09 -10.89 14.51
C LEU A 186 21.40 -12.17 13.73
N LYS A 187 20.47 -12.63 12.88
CA LYS A 187 20.68 -13.80 12.03
C LYS A 187 21.87 -13.62 11.07
N ASN A 188 21.99 -12.45 10.44
CA ASN A 188 23.11 -12.16 9.53
C ASN A 188 24.45 -12.18 10.27
N LEU A 189 24.53 -11.56 11.45
CA LEU A 189 25.74 -11.58 12.28
C LEU A 189 26.11 -13.01 12.73
N GLU A 190 25.12 -13.83 13.06
CA GLU A 190 25.32 -15.24 13.39
C GLU A 190 25.81 -16.04 12.19
N GLU A 191 25.23 -15.82 11.01
CA GLU A 191 25.64 -16.47 9.76
C GLU A 191 27.08 -16.14 9.37
N ILE A 192 27.48 -14.87 9.49
CA ILE A 192 28.87 -14.43 9.27
C ILE A 192 29.81 -15.06 10.30
N ARG A 193 29.42 -15.08 11.58
CA ARG A 193 30.24 -15.63 12.67
C ARG A 193 30.48 -17.13 12.50
N ASN A 194 29.44 -17.86 12.12
CA ASN A 194 29.45 -19.32 11.96
C ASN A 194 29.91 -19.74 10.57
N TYR A 195 30.30 -18.80 9.70
CA TYR A 195 30.77 -19.11 8.35
C TYR A 195 32.07 -19.92 8.41
N GLN A 196 32.02 -21.13 7.86
CA GLN A 196 33.14 -22.07 7.91
C GLN A 196 34.23 -21.68 6.90
N ARG A 197 35.50 -21.88 7.29
CA ARG A 197 36.67 -21.48 6.48
C ARG A 197 36.85 -22.33 5.22
N ASP A 198 36.37 -23.56 5.23
CA ASP A 198 36.42 -24.52 4.12
C ASP A 198 35.34 -24.27 3.04
N LYS A 199 34.35 -23.42 3.33
CA LYS A 199 33.38 -22.97 2.33
C LYS A 199 33.95 -21.83 1.47
N ASN A 200 33.53 -21.79 0.20
CA ASN A 200 33.82 -20.68 -0.74
C ASN A 200 33.40 -19.33 -0.13
N ILE A 201 34.14 -18.25 -0.38
CA ILE A 201 33.84 -16.88 0.05
C ILE A 201 32.48 -16.34 -0.40
N GLN A 202 31.86 -16.90 -1.45
CA GLN A 202 30.60 -16.44 -2.05
C GLN A 202 29.54 -16.01 -1.04
N GLY A 203 29.26 -16.84 -0.02
CA GLY A 203 28.20 -16.55 0.96
C GLY A 203 28.47 -15.34 1.85
N LEU A 204 29.71 -14.83 1.90
CA LEU A 204 30.08 -13.62 2.62
C LEU A 204 29.93 -12.35 1.78
N LEU A 205 29.95 -12.45 0.44
CA LEU A 205 30.03 -11.29 -0.44
C LEU A 205 28.78 -10.41 -0.35
N SER A 206 27.59 -11.00 -0.25
CA SER A 206 26.34 -10.24 -0.10
C SER A 206 26.23 -9.47 1.24
N PHE A 207 26.98 -9.88 2.27
CA PHE A 207 27.10 -9.17 3.55
C PHE A 207 28.16 -8.06 3.52
N SER A 208 29.08 -8.10 2.55
CA SER A 208 30.13 -7.08 2.37
C SER A 208 29.67 -5.83 1.61
N PHE A 209 28.41 -5.77 1.16
CA PHE A 209 27.91 -4.62 0.43
C PHE A 209 27.92 -3.34 1.29
N VAL A 210 28.42 -2.23 0.73
CA VAL A 210 28.68 -0.97 1.45
C VAL A 210 27.43 -0.34 2.11
N LEU A 211 26.23 -0.63 1.61
CA LEU A 211 24.97 -0.13 2.19
C LEU A 211 24.40 -1.04 3.29
N ARG A 212 25.08 -2.13 3.66
CA ARG A 212 24.70 -2.96 4.82
C ARG A 212 24.92 -2.18 6.13
N PRO A 213 24.21 -2.56 7.21
CA PRO A 213 24.53 -2.08 8.55
C PRO A 213 26.03 -2.26 8.82
N LYS A 214 26.66 -1.23 9.39
CA LYS A 214 28.11 -1.11 9.48
C LYS A 214 28.78 -2.32 10.15
N ASP A 215 28.18 -2.83 11.22
CA ASP A 215 28.66 -3.99 11.95
C ASP A 215 28.55 -5.31 11.17
N ILE A 216 27.48 -5.52 10.39
CA ILE A 216 27.36 -6.64 9.44
C ILE A 216 28.46 -6.54 8.38
N HIS A 217 28.60 -5.37 7.77
CA HIS A 217 29.63 -5.09 6.77
C HIS A 217 31.03 -5.36 7.33
N ASP A 218 31.39 -4.73 8.46
CA ASP A 218 32.72 -4.84 9.06
C ASP A 218 33.02 -6.28 9.50
N SER A 219 32.02 -7.01 9.99
CA SER A 219 32.16 -8.43 10.35
C SER A 219 32.42 -9.31 9.13
N ALA A 220 31.68 -9.08 8.02
CA ALA A 220 31.89 -9.80 6.77
C ALA A 220 33.28 -9.50 6.19
N MET A 221 33.68 -8.22 6.18
CA MET A 221 34.99 -7.77 5.69
C MET A 221 36.14 -8.38 6.49
N LEU A 222 36.02 -8.44 7.81
CA LEU A 222 37.02 -9.11 8.66
C LEU A 222 37.13 -10.60 8.33
N LYS A 223 35.99 -11.29 8.14
CA LYS A 223 35.98 -12.71 7.77
C LYS A 223 36.52 -12.99 6.37
N ILE A 224 36.27 -12.11 5.42
CA ILE A 224 36.85 -12.17 4.07
C ILE A 224 38.37 -12.04 4.16
N LYS A 225 38.87 -11.01 4.86
CA LYS A 225 40.31 -10.72 4.96
C LYS A 225 41.10 -11.69 5.85
N GLU A 226 40.43 -12.48 6.70
CA GLU A 226 41.06 -13.60 7.42
C GLU A 226 41.57 -14.72 6.49
N ARG A 227 41.10 -14.76 5.23
CA ARG A 227 41.48 -15.78 4.25
C ARG A 227 42.76 -15.36 3.51
N PRO A 228 43.82 -16.19 3.47
CA PRO A 228 45.09 -15.81 2.83
C PRO A 228 44.99 -15.47 1.34
N GLU A 229 44.05 -16.08 0.61
CA GLU A 229 43.88 -15.92 -0.83
C GLU A 229 42.52 -15.31 -1.19
N TRP A 230 41.99 -14.44 -0.31
CA TRP A 230 40.64 -13.88 -0.45
C TRP A 230 40.38 -13.21 -1.81
N GLU A 231 41.36 -12.51 -2.40
CA GLU A 231 41.21 -11.94 -3.74
C GLU A 231 41.06 -13.01 -4.82
N ASN A 232 41.82 -14.11 -4.74
CA ASN A 232 41.70 -15.21 -5.70
C ASN A 232 40.36 -15.94 -5.54
N GLU A 233 39.83 -16.03 -4.31
CA GLU A 233 38.50 -16.59 -4.08
C GLU A 233 37.39 -15.71 -4.69
N ILE A 234 37.48 -14.38 -4.55
CA ILE A 234 36.53 -13.45 -5.20
C ILE A 234 36.66 -13.53 -6.72
N LEU A 235 37.90 -13.62 -7.23
CA LEU A 235 38.16 -13.80 -8.65
C LEU A 235 37.50 -15.08 -9.17
N ALA A 236 37.63 -16.20 -8.45
CA ALA A 236 37.00 -17.46 -8.80
C ALA A 236 35.46 -17.37 -8.81
N VAL A 237 34.86 -16.63 -7.87
CA VAL A 237 33.42 -16.37 -7.87
C VAL A 237 33.02 -15.54 -9.10
N LEU A 238 33.81 -14.53 -9.47
CA LEU A 238 33.56 -13.68 -10.64
C LEU A 238 33.67 -14.43 -11.97
N GLU A 239 34.55 -15.43 -12.04
CA GLU A 239 34.72 -16.32 -13.21
C GLU A 239 33.63 -17.40 -13.30
N ASP A 240 32.97 -17.73 -12.19
CA ASP A 240 31.88 -18.68 -12.14
C ASP A 240 30.57 -18.08 -12.66
N ARG A 241 30.12 -18.54 -13.84
CA ARG A 241 28.88 -18.10 -14.47
C ARG A 241 27.65 -18.24 -13.56
N GLN A 242 27.63 -19.17 -12.61
CA GLN A 242 26.47 -19.33 -11.73
C GLN A 242 26.41 -18.30 -10.61
N ASN A 243 27.56 -17.71 -10.23
CA ASN A 243 27.69 -17.00 -8.97
C ASN A 243 28.36 -15.61 -9.09
N TYR A 244 28.81 -15.20 -10.28
CA TYR A 244 29.52 -13.93 -10.50
C TYR A 244 28.79 -12.68 -9.99
N ILE A 245 27.45 -12.71 -9.98
CA ILE A 245 26.60 -11.62 -9.49
C ILE A 245 26.90 -11.30 -8.02
N ASP A 246 27.27 -12.30 -7.22
CA ASP A 246 27.60 -12.11 -5.81
C ASP A 246 28.90 -11.32 -5.62
N ALA A 247 29.85 -11.43 -6.56
CA ALA A 247 31.09 -10.66 -6.51
C ALA A 247 30.84 -9.15 -6.65
N TYR A 248 29.77 -8.73 -7.35
CA TYR A 248 29.44 -7.30 -7.49
C TYR A 248 29.07 -6.64 -6.15
N TYR A 249 28.57 -7.38 -5.16
CA TYR A 249 28.32 -6.82 -3.82
C TYR A 249 29.61 -6.35 -3.16
N TYR A 250 30.71 -7.09 -3.34
CA TYR A 250 32.01 -6.68 -2.81
C TYR A 250 32.61 -5.56 -3.68
N LEU A 251 32.69 -5.78 -4.99
CA LEU A 251 33.42 -4.93 -5.95
C LEU A 251 32.82 -3.53 -6.14
N SER A 252 31.54 -3.33 -5.80
CA SER A 252 30.87 -2.03 -5.96
C SER A 252 31.34 -0.94 -4.98
N GLY A 253 32.10 -1.29 -3.94
CA GLY A 253 32.55 -0.29 -2.97
C GLY A 253 33.66 -0.70 -1.99
N ASN A 254 34.16 -1.94 -2.05
CA ASN A 254 35.24 -2.40 -1.18
C ASN A 254 36.58 -2.40 -1.92
N PRO A 255 37.67 -1.91 -1.32
CA PRO A 255 38.97 -1.86 -1.98
C PRO A 255 39.53 -3.26 -2.28
N LEU A 256 40.19 -3.35 -3.43
CA LEU A 256 41.05 -4.47 -3.84
C LEU A 256 42.51 -4.02 -3.68
N ASP A 257 43.36 -4.95 -3.26
CA ASP A 257 44.79 -4.72 -3.17
C ASP A 257 45.43 -4.80 -4.58
N HIS A 258 44.89 -5.66 -5.46
CA HIS A 258 45.39 -5.89 -6.82
C HIS A 258 44.26 -5.83 -7.87
N PRO A 259 43.62 -4.66 -8.09
CA PRO A 259 42.50 -4.53 -9.02
C PRO A 259 42.83 -4.95 -10.46
N GLU A 260 44.09 -4.81 -10.89
CA GLU A 260 44.54 -5.19 -12.22
C GLU A 260 44.33 -6.67 -12.55
N LYS A 261 44.40 -7.56 -11.53
CA LYS A 261 44.19 -9.01 -11.70
C LYS A 261 42.74 -9.36 -12.06
N PHE A 262 41.79 -8.48 -11.76
CA PHE A 262 40.37 -8.71 -11.96
C PHE A 262 39.88 -8.28 -13.34
N THR A 263 40.69 -7.55 -14.12
CA THR A 263 40.24 -6.91 -15.37
C THR A 263 39.61 -7.90 -16.36
N ASP A 264 40.29 -9.03 -16.62
CA ASP A 264 39.83 -10.02 -17.60
C ASP A 264 38.63 -10.83 -17.07
N ALA A 265 38.66 -11.26 -15.80
CA ALA A 265 37.54 -11.94 -15.17
C ALA A 265 36.28 -11.05 -15.10
N PHE A 266 36.45 -9.77 -14.78
CA PHE A 266 35.35 -8.81 -14.74
C PHE A 266 34.75 -8.60 -16.13
N ARG A 267 35.58 -8.48 -17.17
CA ARG A 267 35.12 -8.43 -18.56
C ARG A 267 34.32 -9.68 -18.92
N GLN A 268 34.81 -10.86 -18.54
CA GLN A 268 34.11 -12.13 -18.77
C GLN A 268 32.77 -12.18 -18.03
N SER A 269 32.70 -11.65 -16.81
CA SER A 269 31.44 -11.57 -16.05
C SER A 269 30.37 -10.73 -16.75
N ILE A 270 30.74 -9.63 -17.44
CA ILE A 270 29.80 -8.80 -18.23
C ILE A 270 29.28 -9.59 -19.45
N ILE A 271 30.13 -10.42 -20.05
CA ILE A 271 29.71 -11.32 -21.14
C ILE A 271 28.69 -12.34 -20.60
N SER A 272 28.98 -12.99 -19.47
CA SER A 272 28.04 -13.90 -18.80
C SER A 272 26.70 -13.21 -18.49
N LEU A 273 26.75 -12.00 -17.93
CA LEU A 273 25.59 -11.16 -17.67
C LEU A 273 24.76 -10.84 -18.91
N THR A 274 25.42 -10.61 -20.04
CA THR A 274 24.74 -10.40 -21.33
C THR A 274 23.98 -11.64 -21.78
N VAL A 275 24.54 -12.83 -21.55
CA VAL A 275 23.86 -14.10 -21.83
C VAL A 275 22.68 -14.29 -20.89
N ASP A 276 22.84 -14.08 -19.59
CA ASP A 276 21.78 -14.29 -18.61
C ASP A 276 20.60 -13.32 -18.80
N VAL A 277 20.87 -12.05 -19.14
CA VAL A 277 19.83 -11.10 -19.57
C VAL A 277 19.07 -11.63 -20.78
N THR A 278 19.79 -12.17 -21.76
CA THR A 278 19.19 -12.69 -23.00
C THR A 278 18.31 -13.90 -22.71
N GLU A 279 18.77 -14.83 -21.87
CA GLU A 279 18.00 -16.01 -21.45
C GLU A 279 16.76 -15.59 -20.65
N PHE A 280 16.92 -14.73 -19.64
CA PHE A 280 15.83 -14.22 -18.82
C PHE A 280 14.74 -13.53 -19.66
N LEU A 281 15.12 -12.64 -20.58
CA LEU A 281 14.16 -11.93 -21.43
C LEU A 281 13.47 -12.84 -22.44
N LYS A 282 14.04 -13.99 -22.81
CA LYS A 282 13.36 -14.97 -23.68
C LYS A 282 12.32 -15.79 -22.93
N GLU A 283 12.58 -16.09 -21.65
CA GLU A 283 11.77 -17.02 -20.86
C GLU A 283 10.72 -16.31 -20.00
N THR A 284 10.92 -15.03 -19.67
CA THR A 284 10.01 -14.28 -18.81
C THR A 284 8.73 -13.86 -19.52
N ASN A 285 7.62 -13.94 -18.78
CA ASN A 285 6.33 -13.33 -19.15
C ASN A 285 6.05 -12.04 -18.35
N ASN A 286 6.98 -11.62 -17.49
CA ASN A 286 6.78 -10.52 -16.55
C ASN A 286 7.77 -9.38 -16.81
N TYR A 287 7.39 -8.49 -17.73
CA TYR A 287 8.17 -7.32 -18.12
C TYR A 287 7.76 -6.10 -17.29
N GLN A 288 8.50 -5.83 -16.23
CA GLN A 288 8.35 -4.67 -15.36
C GLN A 288 9.66 -3.89 -15.29
N THR A 289 9.59 -2.65 -14.78
CA THR A 289 10.76 -1.79 -14.64
C THR A 289 11.91 -2.46 -13.87
N TRP A 290 11.60 -3.28 -12.88
CA TRP A 290 12.56 -3.95 -11.99
C TRP A 290 12.93 -5.38 -12.41
N SER A 291 12.44 -5.88 -13.56
CA SER A 291 12.62 -7.30 -13.93
C SER A 291 14.09 -7.74 -14.03
N LEU A 292 15.02 -6.81 -14.28
CA LEU A 292 16.46 -7.09 -14.37
C LEU A 292 17.25 -6.71 -13.11
N ASP A 293 16.59 -6.24 -12.05
CA ASP A 293 17.30 -5.72 -10.85
C ASP A 293 18.10 -6.82 -10.14
N HIS A 294 17.61 -8.06 -10.17
CA HIS A 294 18.27 -9.22 -9.57
C HIS A 294 19.64 -9.55 -10.19
N LEU A 295 19.93 -9.01 -11.39
CA LEU A 295 21.21 -9.21 -12.08
C LEU A 295 22.29 -8.21 -11.65
N ASN A 296 21.98 -7.31 -10.70
CA ASN A 296 22.92 -6.34 -10.10
C ASN A 296 23.73 -5.50 -11.12
N ILE A 297 23.12 -5.16 -12.26
CA ILE A 297 23.74 -4.32 -13.31
C ILE A 297 24.24 -2.98 -12.73
N GLY A 298 23.51 -2.40 -11.78
CA GLY A 298 23.95 -1.19 -11.08
C GLY A 298 25.28 -1.37 -10.32
N LEU A 299 25.39 -2.44 -9.53
CA LEU A 299 26.60 -2.76 -8.76
C LEU A 299 27.79 -3.07 -9.69
N MET A 300 27.53 -3.74 -10.81
CA MET A 300 28.55 -3.97 -11.85
C MET A 300 29.08 -2.64 -12.40
N LEU A 301 28.22 -1.68 -12.75
CA LEU A 301 28.65 -0.37 -13.24
C LEU A 301 29.40 0.44 -12.18
N GLU A 302 28.98 0.37 -10.91
CA GLU A 302 29.68 0.98 -9.78
C GLU A 302 31.08 0.38 -9.58
N SER A 303 31.22 -0.92 -9.74
CA SER A 303 32.51 -1.63 -9.66
C SER A 303 33.50 -1.11 -10.72
N ILE A 304 33.03 -0.79 -11.94
CA ILE A 304 33.86 -0.19 -13.00
C ILE A 304 34.36 1.19 -12.58
N GLU A 305 33.47 2.03 -12.05
CA GLU A 305 33.82 3.39 -11.63
C GLU A 305 34.78 3.40 -10.43
N PHE A 306 34.67 2.40 -9.54
CA PHE A 306 35.46 2.31 -8.33
C PHE A 306 36.85 1.71 -8.58
N HIS A 307 36.95 0.54 -9.21
CA HIS A 307 38.21 -0.18 -9.38
C HIS A 307 38.92 0.10 -10.70
N PHE A 308 38.16 0.33 -11.78
CA PHE A 308 38.67 0.31 -13.13
C PHE A 308 38.64 1.69 -13.81
N LYS A 309 38.66 2.76 -13.01
CA LYS A 309 38.49 4.14 -13.49
C LYS A 309 39.45 4.53 -14.62
N THR A 310 40.70 4.08 -14.58
CA THR A 310 41.72 4.35 -15.60
C THR A 310 41.53 3.53 -16.88
N HIS A 311 40.90 2.36 -16.78
CA HIS A 311 40.70 1.38 -17.86
C HIS A 311 39.23 1.26 -18.28
N LYS A 312 38.35 2.15 -17.82
CA LYS A 312 36.90 2.09 -18.06
C LYS A 312 36.50 1.99 -19.54
N GLN A 313 37.33 2.55 -20.43
CA GLN A 313 37.11 2.47 -21.89
C GLN A 313 37.21 1.04 -22.44
N GLU A 314 37.95 0.16 -21.77
CA GLU A 314 38.08 -1.26 -22.14
C GLU A 314 36.78 -2.03 -21.91
N PHE A 315 35.94 -1.59 -20.95
CA PHE A 315 34.65 -2.23 -20.65
C PHE A 315 33.52 -1.73 -21.56
N ARG A 316 33.69 -0.56 -22.17
CA ARG A 316 32.66 0.11 -22.97
C ARG A 316 32.03 -0.78 -24.07
N PRO A 317 32.79 -1.55 -24.87
CA PRO A 317 32.21 -2.45 -25.87
C PRO A 317 31.26 -3.49 -25.27
N PHE A 318 31.58 -4.01 -24.08
CA PHE A 318 30.78 -5.02 -23.38
C PHE A 318 29.51 -4.42 -22.79
N ILE A 319 29.58 -3.19 -22.27
CA ILE A 319 28.39 -2.46 -21.80
C ILE A 319 27.43 -2.14 -22.96
N ILE A 320 27.96 -1.82 -24.14
CA ILE A 320 27.13 -1.66 -25.35
C ILE A 320 26.49 -2.99 -25.73
N GLY A 321 27.24 -4.10 -25.71
CA GLY A 321 26.70 -5.43 -25.96
C GLY A 321 25.55 -5.80 -25.01
N LEU A 322 25.72 -5.51 -23.72
CA LEU A 322 24.67 -5.71 -22.71
C LEU A 322 23.43 -4.85 -22.99
N ARG A 323 23.63 -3.57 -23.32
CA ARG A 323 22.54 -2.65 -23.69
C ARG A 323 21.75 -3.17 -24.89
N ASP A 324 22.46 -3.58 -25.94
CA ASP A 324 21.85 -4.03 -27.18
C ASP A 324 21.14 -5.36 -27.00
N ALA A 325 21.64 -6.24 -26.13
CA ALA A 325 20.96 -7.46 -25.74
C ALA A 325 19.61 -7.17 -25.05
N ILE A 326 19.56 -6.20 -24.12
CA ILE A 326 18.30 -5.78 -23.48
C ILE A 326 17.31 -5.28 -24.54
N ILE A 327 17.73 -4.37 -25.41
CA ILE A 327 16.86 -3.74 -26.42
C ILE A 327 16.36 -4.76 -27.44
N THR A 328 17.23 -5.66 -27.90
CA THR A 328 16.92 -6.59 -29.00
C THR A 328 16.05 -7.75 -28.53
N ASN A 329 16.27 -8.25 -27.32
CA ASN A 329 15.50 -9.39 -26.78
C ASN A 329 14.20 -8.96 -26.08
N THR A 330 13.96 -7.66 -25.88
CA THR A 330 12.66 -7.18 -25.39
C THR A 330 11.61 -7.28 -26.51
N PRO A 331 10.51 -8.04 -26.33
CA PRO A 331 9.48 -8.19 -27.36
C PRO A 331 8.83 -6.85 -27.71
N THR A 332 8.35 -6.71 -28.95
CA THR A 332 7.78 -5.46 -29.47
C THR A 332 6.63 -4.92 -28.62
N ASP A 333 5.78 -5.80 -28.10
CA ASP A 333 4.65 -5.43 -27.24
C ASP A 333 5.08 -4.78 -25.91
N TYR A 334 6.30 -5.08 -25.46
CA TYR A 334 6.87 -4.61 -24.20
C TYR A 334 7.93 -3.52 -24.36
N LYS A 335 8.17 -2.99 -25.58
CA LYS A 335 9.15 -1.91 -25.82
C LYS A 335 8.85 -0.60 -25.07
N LYS A 336 7.64 -0.44 -24.52
CA LYS A 336 7.28 0.71 -23.67
C LYS A 336 7.78 0.57 -22.24
N VAL A 337 8.17 -0.64 -21.81
CA VAL A 337 8.72 -0.89 -20.48
C VAL A 337 10.08 -0.21 -20.39
N LYS A 338 10.24 0.64 -19.38
CA LYS A 338 11.51 1.31 -19.07
C LYS A 338 12.19 0.52 -17.96
N PHE A 339 13.14 -0.34 -18.32
CA PHE A 339 13.95 -1.04 -17.33
C PHE A 339 14.85 -0.07 -16.57
N SER A 340 14.90 -0.21 -15.25
CA SER A 340 15.87 0.46 -14.36
C SER A 340 17.30 0.26 -14.86
N ALA A 341 17.67 -0.99 -15.16
CA ALA A 341 18.97 -1.38 -15.67
C ALA A 341 19.36 -0.65 -16.97
N LEU A 342 18.44 -0.53 -17.92
CA LEU A 342 18.70 0.16 -19.19
C LEU A 342 18.97 1.65 -18.96
N ASN A 343 18.24 2.29 -18.05
CA ASN A 343 18.49 3.68 -17.68
C ASN A 343 19.88 3.87 -17.05
N LEU A 344 20.31 2.95 -16.18
CA LEU A 344 21.65 2.99 -15.56
C LEU A 344 22.75 2.83 -16.61
N ILE A 345 22.59 1.88 -17.54
CA ILE A 345 23.53 1.66 -18.65
C ILE A 345 23.61 2.90 -19.54
N ASP A 346 22.47 3.48 -19.95
CA ASP A 346 22.43 4.68 -20.79
C ASP A 346 23.09 5.88 -20.10
N GLN A 347 22.87 6.05 -18.79
CA GLN A 347 23.52 7.10 -18.01
C GLN A 347 25.04 6.90 -17.96
N TRP A 348 25.49 5.67 -17.68
CA TRP A 348 26.90 5.34 -17.62
C TRP A 348 27.60 5.56 -18.97
N LEU A 349 27.00 5.12 -20.07
CA LEU A 349 27.53 5.32 -21.42
C LEU A 349 27.62 6.79 -21.83
N ARG A 350 26.65 7.63 -21.43
CA ARG A 350 26.69 9.09 -21.68
C ARG A 350 27.78 9.80 -20.89
N LYS A 351 28.02 9.36 -19.65
CA LYS A 351 29.06 9.92 -18.77
C LYS A 351 30.47 9.58 -19.27
N ASN A 352 30.63 8.45 -19.96
CA ASN A 352 31.92 7.86 -20.31
C ASN A 352 32.18 7.86 -21.83
N ILE A 353 31.73 8.91 -22.53
CA ILE A 353 32.05 9.20 -23.94
C ILE A 353 33.49 9.65 -24.09
#